data_AF-A0A6N3B5K3-F1
#
_entry.id   AF-A0A6N3B5K3-F1
#
_cell.length_a   1.000
_cell.length_b   1.000
_cell.length_c   1.000
_cell.angle_alpha   90.00
_cell.angle_beta   90.00
_cell.angle_gamma   90.00
#
_symmetry.space_group_name_H-M   'P 1'
#
loop_
_entity.id
_entity.type
_entity.pdbx_description
1 polymer ?
#
loop_
_entity_poly.entity_id
_entity_poly.type
_entity_poly.pdbx_seq_one_letter_code
_entity_poly.pdbx_strand_id
1 'polypeptide(L)' 'MHSPKPLSPAEILEVMPTNKRISKLYDTMNSREKLEDSIPTWGDAIVWSDFHFSDPYPNYLWD' A
#
# COMPACT_ATOMS: atom_id res chain seq x y z
N MET A 1 -27.71 3.90 -32.42
CA MET A 1 -27.19 4.55 -31.20
C MET A 1 -26.42 5.77 -31.63
N HIS A 2 -26.79 6.97 -31.15
CA HIS A 2 -26.02 8.19 -31.42
C HIS A 2 -25.19 8.53 -30.19
N SER A 3 -23.98 9.08 -30.41
CA SER A 3 -23.20 9.64 -29.32
C SER A 3 -23.95 10.81 -28.68
N PRO A 4 -23.89 10.97 -27.36
CA PRO A 4 -24.50 12.11 -26.68
C PRO A 4 -23.89 13.42 -27.18
N LYS A 5 -24.67 14.49 -27.07
CA LYS A 5 -24.21 15.84 -27.45
C LYS A 5 -23.01 16.22 -26.59
N PRO A 6 -21.90 16.71 -27.18
CA PRO A 6 -20.75 17.18 -26.40
C PRO A 6 -21.16 18.35 -25.51
N LEU A 7 -20.52 18.41 -24.33
CA LEU A 7 -20.66 19.53 -23.40
C LEU A 7 -20.15 20.83 -24.03
N SER A 8 -20.73 21.94 -23.63
CA SER A 8 -20.19 23.26 -23.92
C SER A 8 -18.86 23.50 -23.18
N PRO A 9 -18.02 24.44 -23.64
CA PRO A 9 -16.78 24.77 -22.94
C PRO A 9 -16.97 25.14 -21.46
N ALA A 10 -18.05 25.83 -21.11
CA ALA A 10 -18.35 26.20 -19.72
C ALA A 10 -18.67 24.96 -18.87
N GLU A 11 -19.53 24.07 -19.37
CA GLU A 11 -19.87 22.81 -18.69
C GLU A 11 -18.64 21.92 -18.54
N ILE A 12 -17.73 21.89 -19.54
CA ILE A 12 -16.46 21.17 -19.44
C ILE A 12 -15.61 21.70 -18.28
N LEU A 13 -15.49 23.02 -18.15
CA LEU A 13 -14.70 23.64 -17.08
C LEU A 13 -15.29 23.36 -15.69
N GLU A 14 -16.61 23.28 -15.57
CA GLU A 14 -17.28 22.93 -14.31
C GLU A 14 -17.03 21.46 -13.90
N VAL A 15 -17.03 20.53 -14.86
CA VAL A 15 -16.81 19.10 -14.57
C VAL A 15 -15.34 18.70 -14.56
N MET A 16 -14.43 19.55 -15.04
CA MET A 16 -13.01 19.24 -15.14
C MET A 16 -12.43 19.02 -13.74
N PRO A 17 -11.67 17.92 -13.53
CA PRO A 17 -10.99 17.72 -12.26
C PRO A 17 -9.93 18.81 -12.07
N THR A 18 -9.90 19.41 -10.87
CA THR A 18 -8.87 20.39 -10.52
C THR A 18 -7.56 19.68 -10.16
N ASN A 19 -6.43 20.36 -10.35
CA ASN A 19 -5.11 19.85 -9.94
C ASN A 19 -5.12 19.36 -8.48
N LYS A 20 -5.76 20.10 -7.57
CA LYS A 20 -5.91 19.71 -6.17
C LYS A 20 -6.67 18.39 -6.00
N ARG A 21 -7.74 18.17 -6.76
CA ARG A 21 -8.50 16.91 -6.72
C ARG A 21 -7.69 15.75 -7.28
N ILE A 22 -6.93 15.98 -8.35
CA ILE A 22 -6.02 15.00 -8.94
C ILE A 22 -4.93 14.62 -7.92
N SER A 23 -4.23 15.59 -7.34
CA SER A 23 -3.21 15.34 -6.31
C SER A 23 -3.77 14.54 -5.12
N LYS A 24 -4.95 14.92 -4.60
CA LYS A 24 -5.59 14.20 -3.51
C LYS A 24 -5.89 12.74 -3.86
N LEU A 25 -6.29 12.46 -5.10
CA LEU A 25 -6.57 11.10 -5.58
C LEU A 25 -5.29 10.26 -5.56
N TYR A 26 -4.20 10.78 -6.10
CA TYR A 26 -2.88 10.13 -6.06
C TYR A 26 -2.39 9.91 -4.64
N ASP A 27 -2.50 10.91 -3.76
CA ASP A 27 -2.09 10.78 -2.36
C ASP A 27 -2.91 9.71 -1.63
N THR A 28 -4.21 9.61 -1.91
CA THR A 28 -5.08 8.61 -1.28
C THR A 28 -4.73 7.22 -1.77
N MET A 29 -4.60 7.03 -3.09
CA MET A 29 -4.24 5.74 -3.68
C MET A 29 -2.85 5.28 -3.23
N ASN A 30 -1.91 6.21 -3.10
CA ASN A 30 -0.52 5.91 -2.78
C ASN A 30 -0.19 5.98 -1.27
N SER A 31 -1.20 6.15 -0.42
CA SER A 31 -1.00 6.33 1.02
C SER A 31 -0.36 5.11 1.70
N ARG A 32 -0.74 3.90 1.27
CA ARG A 32 -0.18 2.64 1.78
C ARG A 32 1.26 2.41 1.32
N GLU A 33 1.52 2.55 0.02
CA GLU A 33 2.87 2.39 -0.56
C GLU A 33 3.85 3.38 0.09
N LYS A 34 3.46 4.66 0.24
CA LYS A 34 4.26 5.67 0.95
C LYS A 34 4.54 5.28 2.41
N LEU A 35 3.59 4.64 3.09
CA LEU A 35 3.78 4.16 4.46
C LEU A 35 4.75 2.96 4.49
N GLU A 36 4.58 2.00 3.59
CA GLU A 36 5.46 0.83 3.48
C GLU A 36 6.90 1.23 3.12
N ASP A 37 7.09 2.18 2.19
CA ASP A 37 8.40 2.76 1.87
C ASP A 37 9.02 3.53 3.05
N SER A 38 8.19 4.11 3.92
CA SER A 38 8.67 4.81 5.13
C SER A 38 9.10 3.87 6.25
N ILE A 39 8.68 2.61 6.21
CA ILE A 39 9.14 1.57 7.13
C ILE A 39 10.47 1.04 6.57
N PRO A 40 11.59 1.21 7.29
CA PRO A 40 12.86 0.63 6.85
C PRO A 40 12.68 -0.87 6.62
N THR A 41 12.82 -1.32 5.37
CA THR A 41 12.75 -2.75 5.02
C THR A 41 13.99 -3.52 5.50
N TRP A 42 15.00 -2.79 5.96
CA TRP A 42 16.28 -3.29 6.42
C TRP A 42 16.53 -2.84 7.86
N GLY A 43 16.56 -3.83 8.74
CA GLY A 43 16.75 -3.77 10.18
C GLY A 43 16.46 -5.15 10.76
N ASP A 44 16.87 -5.44 11.99
CA ASP A 44 16.49 -6.67 12.72
C ASP A 44 15.01 -6.59 13.12
N ALA A 45 14.11 -6.55 12.14
CA ALA A 45 12.70 -6.79 12.41
C ALA A 45 12.62 -8.15 13.09
N ILE A 46 12.03 -8.21 14.28
CA ILE A 46 11.91 -9.46 15.04
C ILE A 46 11.27 -10.50 14.12
N VAL A 47 12.03 -11.55 13.79
CA VAL A 47 11.57 -12.62 12.92
C VAL A 47 10.99 -13.74 13.76
N TRP A 48 10.12 -14.56 13.15
CA TRP A 48 9.45 -15.67 13.83
C TRP A 48 10.45 -16.61 14.54
N SER A 49 11.65 -16.79 13.99
CA SER A 49 12.73 -17.56 14.60
C SER A 49 13.23 -17.02 15.93
N ASP A 50 13.16 -15.70 16.16
CA ASP A 50 13.60 -15.07 17.41
C ASP A 50 12.71 -15.45 18.60
N PHE A 51 11.48 -15.88 18.32
CA PHE A 51 10.52 -16.35 19.32
C PHE A 51 10.57 -17.87 19.55
N HIS A 52 11.31 -18.62 18.75
CA HIS A 52 11.33 -20.08 18.81
C HIS A 52 12.74 -20.57 19.14
N PHE A 53 12.98 -20.75 20.44
CA PHE A 53 14.08 -21.59 20.89
C PHE A 53 13.69 -23.04 20.63
N SER A 54 14.26 -23.63 19.58
CA SER A 54 14.19 -25.08 19.39
C SER A 54 15.02 -25.72 20.51
N ASP A 55 14.36 -26.20 21.56
CA ASP A 55 15.01 -27.05 22.55
C ASP A 55 15.59 -28.27 21.82
N PRO A 56 16.85 -28.66 22.11
CA PRO A 56 17.39 -29.89 21.57
C PRO A 56 16.47 -31.04 21.95
N TYR A 57 16.10 -31.86 20.96
CA TYR A 57 15.35 -33.09 21.21
C TYR A 57 16.13 -33.92 22.26
N PRO A 58 15.49 -34.37 23.35
CA PRO A 58 16.22 -35.09 24.40
C PRO A 58 16.77 -36.41 23.85
N ASN A 59 18.10 -36.48 23.72
CA ASN A 59 18.83 -37.64 23.20
C ASN A 59 19.11 -38.72 24.28
N TYR A 60 18.37 -38.74 25.40
CA TYR A 60 18.73 -39.55 26.57
C TYR A 60 17.76 -40.70 26.87
N LEU A 61 17.16 -41.33 25.84
CA LEU A 61 16.22 -42.44 26.05
C LEU A 61 16.59 -43.73 25.32
N TRP A 62 17.86 -43.92 24.95
CA TRP A 62 18.33 -45.18 24.38
C TRP A 62 19.73 -45.55 24.88
N ASP A 63 19.88 -45.74 26.19
CA ASP A 63 20.85 -46.67 26.79
C ASP A 63 20.13 -47.48 27.88
#